data_AF-A0A088CDD2-F1
#
_entry.id   AF-A0A088CDD2-F1
#
_cell.length_a   1.000
_cell.length_b   1.000
_cell.length_c   1.000
_cell.angle_alpha   90.00
_cell.angle_beta   90.00
_cell.angle_gamma   90.00
#
_symmetry.space_group_name_H-M   'P 1'
#
loop_
_entity.id
_entity.type
_entity.pdbx_description
1 polymer ?
#
loop_
_entity_poly.entity_id
_entity_poly.type
_entity_poly.pdbx_seq_one_letter_code
_entity_poly.pdbx_strand_id
1 'polypeptide(L)'
;FALSPTEVGSLISLGPAESCEFFHDPSMKSSHEGQVKKSLTITPLGNDSGYFLNITVLNNAQKTTERLSVPVTKAEFAVMRTALS
;
A
#
# COMPACT_ATOMS: atom_id res chain seq x y z
N PHE A 1 -4.27 -4.18 5.83
CA PHE A 1 -4.60 -3.95 4.41
C PHE A 1 -4.51 -5.31 3.73
N ALA A 2 -5.43 -5.70 2.85
CA ALA A 2 -5.43 -7.04 2.23
C ALA A 2 -5.26 -6.90 0.72
N LEU A 3 -4.13 -7.32 0.17
CA LEU A 3 -3.86 -7.20 -1.26
C LEU A 3 -4.56 -8.31 -2.04
N SER A 4 -5.29 -7.94 -3.08
CA SER A 4 -5.82 -8.86 -4.08
C SER A 4 -4.71 -9.33 -5.04
N PRO A 5 -4.92 -10.43 -5.79
CA PRO A 5 -3.94 -10.89 -6.78
C PRO A 5 -3.54 -9.84 -7.81
N THR A 6 -4.48 -8.98 -8.24
CA THR A 6 -4.20 -7.88 -9.16
C THR A 6 -3.26 -6.85 -8.54
N GLU A 7 -3.50 -6.47 -7.29
CA GLU A 7 -2.66 -5.50 -6.58
C GLU A 7 -1.29 -6.09 -6.24
N VAL A 8 -1.21 -7.38 -5.93
CA VAL A 8 0.06 -8.11 -5.82
C VAL A 8 0.81 -8.07 -7.15
N GLY A 9 0.14 -8.32 -8.27
CA GLY A 9 0.70 -8.20 -9.61
C GLY A 9 1.28 -6.80 -9.88
N SER A 10 0.55 -5.74 -9.53
CA SER A 10 1.05 -4.37 -9.62
C SER A 10 2.26 -4.12 -8.71
N LEU A 11 2.25 -4.64 -7.48
CA LEU A 11 3.35 -4.48 -6.52
C LEU A 11 4.64 -5.15 -7.01
N ILE A 12 4.57 -6.43 -7.42
CA ILE A 12 5.77 -7.19 -7.80
C ILE A 12 6.33 -6.79 -9.17
N SER A 13 5.53 -6.12 -9.99
CA SER A 13 5.94 -5.62 -11.32
C SER A 13 6.55 -4.21 -11.29
N LEU A 14 6.62 -3.56 -10.12
CA LEU A 14 7.17 -2.21 -10.00
C LEU A 14 8.62 -2.14 -10.51
N GLY A 15 8.85 -1.19 -11.43
CA GLY A 15 10.18 -0.76 -11.80
C GLY A 15 10.88 0.05 -10.69
N PRO A 16 12.21 0.25 -10.78
CA PRO A 16 13.03 0.94 -9.76
C PRO A 16 12.62 2.37 -9.41
N ALA A 17 11.96 3.07 -10.34
CA ALA A 17 11.52 4.45 -10.17
C ALA A 17 9.98 4.58 -10.18
N GLU A 18 9.26 3.47 -10.22
CA GLU A 18 7.81 3.45 -10.28
C GLU A 18 7.20 3.44 -8.88
N SER A 19 5.98 3.95 -8.79
CA SER A 19 5.15 3.90 -7.61
C SER A 19 3.81 3.24 -7.93
N CYS A 20 3.14 2.72 -6.90
CA CYS A 20 1.74 2.33 -7.01
C CYS A 20 0.97 2.71 -5.74
N GLU A 21 -0.34 2.83 -5.90
CA GLU A 21 -1.24 3.18 -4.81
C GLU A 21 -2.52 2.36 -4.90
N PHE A 22 -3.00 1.91 -3.75
CA PHE A 22 -4.20 1.10 -3.60
C PHE A 22 -5.16 1.75 -2.62
N PHE A 23 -6.46 1.69 -2.91
CA PHE A 23 -7.50 2.30 -2.09
C PHE A 23 -8.58 1.27 -1.74
N HIS A 24 -8.79 1.04 -0.46
CA HIS A 24 -9.86 0.17 0.05
C HIS A 24 -10.83 0.94 0.92
N ASP A 25 -12.12 0.75 0.63
CA ASP A 25 -13.21 1.02 1.55
C ASP A 25 -13.77 -0.34 2.03
N PRO A 26 -13.58 -0.74 3.30
CA PRO A 26 -14.05 -2.04 3.80
C PRO A 26 -15.57 -2.20 3.72
N SER A 27 -16.31 -1.10 3.62
CA SER A 27 -17.76 -1.04 3.63
C SER A 27 -18.33 -0.65 2.26
N MET A 28 -17.52 -0.71 1.20
CA MET A 28 -17.92 -0.43 -0.18
C MET A 28 -19.20 -1.18 -0.55
N LYS A 29 -20.19 -0.51 -1.18
CA LYS A 29 -21.51 -1.06 -1.53
C LYS A 29 -22.38 -1.45 -0.33
N SER A 30 -22.13 -0.87 0.83
CA SER A 30 -22.99 -0.99 2.01
C SER A 30 -23.41 0.39 2.54
N SER A 31 -24.31 0.44 3.52
CA SER A 31 -24.74 1.69 4.17
C SER A 31 -23.62 2.44 4.92
N HIS A 32 -22.47 1.79 5.15
CA HIS A 32 -21.33 2.37 5.86
C HIS A 32 -20.18 2.78 4.92
N GLU A 33 -20.42 2.79 3.61
CA GLU A 33 -19.45 3.27 2.63
C GLU A 33 -18.97 4.69 2.96
N GLY A 34 -17.67 4.92 2.79
CA GLY A 34 -16.99 6.18 3.05
C GLY A 34 -16.62 6.42 4.51
N GLN A 35 -17.07 5.59 5.45
CA GLN A 35 -16.75 5.78 6.88
C GLN A 35 -15.30 5.45 7.22
N VAL A 36 -14.72 4.43 6.57
CA VAL A 36 -13.31 4.07 6.72
C VAL A 36 -12.68 3.96 5.35
N LYS A 37 -11.63 4.73 5.09
CA LYS A 37 -10.85 4.67 3.85
C LYS A 37 -9.41 4.32 4.18
N LYS A 38 -8.88 3.32 3.49
CA LYS A 38 -7.50 2.86 3.64
C LYS A 38 -6.77 3.13 2.33
N SER A 39 -5.62 3.77 2.39
CA SER A 39 -4.69 3.84 1.26
C SER A 39 -3.37 3.17 1.63
N LEU A 40 -2.79 2.47 0.66
CA LEU A 40 -1.42 1.97 0.71
C LEU A 40 -0.68 2.54 -0.49
N THR A 41 0.38 3.31 -0.23
CA THR A 41 1.24 3.89 -1.26
C THR A 41 2.63 3.25 -1.15
N ILE A 42 3.19 2.87 -2.31
CA ILE A 42 4.55 2.37 -2.44
C ILE A 42 5.31 3.35 -3.33
N THR A 43 6.32 4.01 -2.78
CA THR A 43 7.12 5.02 -3.49
C THR A 43 8.60 4.65 -3.48
N PRO A 44 9.34 4.88 -4.57
CA PRO A 44 10.75 4.53 -4.63
C PRO A 44 11.57 5.41 -3.67
N LEU A 45 12.54 4.80 -2.99
CA LEU A 45 13.63 5.52 -2.36
C LEU A 45 14.60 5.99 -3.45
N GLY A 46 15.15 7.20 -3.30
CA GLY A 46 16.16 7.70 -4.22
C GLY A 46 17.32 6.71 -4.43
N ASN A 47 17.95 6.76 -5.61
CA ASN A 47 19.10 5.93 -5.98
C ASN A 47 18.82 4.41 -5.99
N ASP A 48 17.58 3.97 -6.27
CA ASP A 48 17.22 2.54 -6.37
C ASP A 48 17.59 1.74 -5.10
N SER A 49 17.43 2.37 -3.93
CA SER A 49 17.78 1.77 -2.64
C SER A 49 16.65 0.96 -2.02
N GLY A 50 15.45 1.01 -2.58
CA GLY A 50 14.25 0.32 -2.11
C GLY A 50 13.00 1.19 -2.26
N TYR A 51 12.04 1.03 -1.36
CA TYR A 51 10.76 1.74 -1.38
C TYR A 51 10.35 2.22 0.02
N PHE A 52 9.57 3.29 0.09
CA PHE A 52 8.74 3.60 1.25
C PHE A 52 7.35 3.00 1.05
N LEU A 53 6.90 2.21 2.03
CA LEU A 53 5.53 1.73 2.12
C LEU A 53 4.80 2.59 3.16
N ASN A 54 3.72 3.24 2.76
CA ASN A 54 2.91 4.09 3.63
C ASN A 54 1.46 3.61 3.63
N ILE A 55 0.92 3.29 4.81
CA ILE A 55 -0.49 2.98 5.01
C ILE A 55 -1.14 4.16 5.73
N THR A 56 -2.19 4.73 5.14
CA THR A 56 -3.05 5.72 5.80
C THR A 56 -4.45 5.15 6.01
N VAL A 57 -4.98 5.25 7.24
CA VAL A 57 -6.35 4.89 7.57
C VAL A 57 -7.09 6.13 8.02
N LEU A 58 -8.03 6.58 7.21
CA LEU A 58 -8.97 7.65 7.54
C LEU A 58 -10.24 7.02 8.11
N ASN A 59 -10.55 7.32 9.37
CA ASN A 59 -11.81 6.91 10.01
C ASN A 59 -12.69 8.14 10.25
N ASN A 60 -13.67 8.33 9.37
CA ASN A 60 -14.58 9.46 9.40
C ASN A 60 -15.65 9.35 10.51
N ALA A 61 -15.93 8.13 10.98
CA ALA A 61 -16.85 7.90 12.09
C ALA A 61 -16.24 8.36 13.42
N GLN A 62 -14.95 8.09 13.63
CA GLN A 62 -14.20 8.48 14.83
C GLN A 62 -13.41 9.78 14.68
N LYS A 63 -13.39 10.38 13.47
CA LYS A 63 -12.61 11.58 13.13
C LYS A 63 -11.11 11.42 13.38
N THR A 64 -10.57 10.23 13.10
CA THR A 64 -9.13 9.93 13.25
C THR A 64 -8.47 9.73 11.89
N THR A 65 -7.16 10.00 11.85
CA THR A 65 -6.29 9.64 10.73
C THR A 65 -5.03 9.02 11.26
N GLU A 66 -4.86 7.73 11.00
CA GLU A 66 -3.69 6.95 11.43
C GLU A 66 -2.78 6.71 10.23
N ARG A 67 -1.47 6.72 10.49
CA ARG A 67 -0.44 6.53 9.46
C ARG A 67 0.65 5.62 9.97
N LEU A 68 1.10 4.70 9.11
CA LEU A 68 2.26 3.85 9.35
C LEU A 68 3.14 3.91 8.09
N SER A 69 4.39 4.34 8.28
CA SER A 69 5.39 4.41 7.21
C SER A 69 6.59 3.55 7.55
N VAL A 70 6.99 2.69 6.62
CA VAL A 70 8.12 1.77 6.79
C VAL A 70 9.01 1.83 5.54
N PRO A 71 10.32 2.13 5.67
CA PRO A 71 11.25 1.94 4.58
C PRO A 71 11.51 0.45 4.37
N VAL A 72 11.54 0.01 3.12
CA VAL A 72 11.84 -1.35 2.70
C VAL A 72 13.02 -1.29 1.75
N THR A 73 14.13 -1.92 2.12
CA THR A 73 15.34 -1.97 1.30
C THR A 73 15.10 -2.75 0.01
N LYS A 74 15.94 -2.52 -1.01
CA LYS A 74 15.92 -3.30 -2.25
C LYS A 74 16.02 -4.82 -2.01
N ALA A 75 16.81 -5.23 -1.00
CA ALA A 75 16.98 -6.63 -0.63
C ALA A 75 15.69 -7.21 -0.02
N GLU A 76 15.07 -6.51 0.94
CA GLU A 76 13.78 -6.92 1.53
C GLU A 76 12.68 -6.98 0.46
N PHE A 77 12.64 -6.00 -0.45
CA PHE A 77 11.66 -5.99 -1.54
C PHE A 77 11.88 -7.13 -2.55
N ALA A 78 13.13 -7.57 -2.77
CA ALA A 78 13.41 -8.75 -3.57
C ALA A 78 12.88 -10.05 -2.92
N VAL A 79 12.98 -10.17 -1.59
CA VAL A 79 12.36 -11.28 -0.84
C VAL A 79 10.84 -11.25 -1.00
N MET A 80 10.22 -10.08 -0.88
CA MET A 80 8.77 -9.92 -1.08
C MET A 80 8.34 -10.35 -2.49
N ARG A 81 9.06 -9.91 -3.54
CA ARG A 81 8.76 -10.31 -4.92
C ARG A 81 8.81 -11.81 -5.12
N THR A 82 9.81 -12.47 -4.55
CA THR A 82 9.97 -13.93 -4.65
C THR A 82 8.87 -14.69 -3.91
N ALA A 83 8.44 -14.19 -2.75
CA ALA A 83 7.39 -14.83 -1.97
C ALA A 83 5.98 -14.64 -2.55
N LEU A 84 5.79 -13.64 -3.41
CA LEU A 84 4.50 -13.24 -3.97
C LEU A 84 4.31 -13.62 -5.45
N SER A 85 5.33 -14.22 -6.09
CA SER A 85 5.34 -14.64 -7.49
C SER A 85 4.97 -16.11 -7.68
#